data_AF-A0A960C196-F1
#
_entry.id   AF-A0A960C196-F1
#
_cell.length_a   1.000
_cell.length_b   1.000
_cell.length_c   1.000
_cell.angle_alpha   90.00
_cell.angle_beta   90.00
_cell.angle_gamma   90.00
#
_symmetry.space_group_name_H-M   'P 1'
#
loop_
_entity.id
_entity.type
_entity.pdbx_description
1 polymer ?
#
loop_
_entity_poly.entity_id
_entity_poly.type
_entity_poly.pdbx_seq_one_letter_code
_entity_poly.pdbx_strand_id
1 'polypeptide(L)'
;MDLDRQSQIAALDTTLNTVERVLDVDELRARIAKLEHEAADPKLWDDQVNAQRVTSELSHTQGELRRVEALRSRLDDLPVLYELASEEGGAEGESALEEADAELTALRTDIEAMEVRTLLSGEYDEREALVTIRSGAGGVDAADWAEMLMRMYVRWAEQHGYPVEVFDTSYAEEAGIKSATFAVHTPFAYGTLSVEQGTHRLVRISPFDNQSRRQTSFAEVEVLPVVETTDHIDIPETDLRVDVYRSSGPGGQSVNTTD
;
A
#
# COMPACT_ATOMS: atom_id res chain seq x y z
N MET A 1 -16.02 -29.19 19.21
CA MET A 1 -15.87 -28.33 18.02
C MET A 1 -16.75 -28.84 16.88
N ASP A 2 -17.44 -27.95 16.16
CA ASP A 2 -18.30 -28.30 15.02
C ASP A 2 -17.47 -28.63 13.76
N LEU A 3 -18.01 -29.47 12.87
CA LEU A 3 -17.40 -29.90 11.61
C LEU A 3 -17.09 -28.73 10.68
N ASP A 4 -17.95 -27.69 10.67
CA ASP A 4 -17.75 -26.50 9.85
C ASP A 4 -16.47 -25.74 10.27
N ARG A 5 -16.31 -25.50 11.57
CA ARG A 5 -15.11 -24.83 12.11
C ARG A 5 -13.84 -25.64 11.84
N GLN A 6 -13.90 -26.97 11.97
CA GLN A 6 -12.73 -27.82 11.67
C GLN A 6 -12.31 -27.70 10.19
N SER A 7 -13.30 -27.63 9.29
CA SER A 7 -13.02 -27.45 7.87
C SER A 7 -12.41 -26.07 7.56
N GLN A 8 -12.86 -25.02 8.26
CA GLN A 8 -12.31 -23.66 8.13
C GLN A 8 -10.86 -23.59 8.61
N ILE A 9 -10.53 -24.16 9.77
CA ILE A 9 -9.14 -24.21 10.27
C ILE A 9 -8.25 -25.00 9.29
N ALA A 10 -8.72 -26.14 8.78
CA ALA A 10 -7.94 -26.94 7.83
C ALA A 10 -7.69 -26.19 6.50
N ALA A 11 -8.65 -25.38 6.05
CA ALA A 11 -8.47 -24.52 4.87
C ALA A 11 -7.41 -23.44 5.13
N LEU A 12 -7.48 -22.76 6.29
CA LEU A 12 -6.47 -21.77 6.70
C LEU A 12 -5.07 -22.37 6.82
N ASP A 13 -4.96 -23.58 7.37
CA ASP A 13 -3.69 -24.31 7.45
C ASP A 13 -3.11 -24.59 6.06
N THR A 14 -3.95 -25.01 5.11
CA THR A 14 -3.54 -25.25 3.72
C THR A 14 -3.03 -23.96 3.06
N THR A 15 -3.73 -22.85 3.26
CA THR A 15 -3.31 -21.54 2.74
C THR A 15 -1.99 -21.10 3.38
N LEU A 16 -1.87 -21.17 4.71
CA LEU A 16 -0.65 -20.75 5.41
C LEU A 16 0.56 -21.63 5.06
N ASN A 17 0.37 -22.93 4.86
CA ASN A 17 1.41 -23.82 4.34
C ASN A 17 1.89 -23.41 2.94
N THR A 18 0.99 -22.90 2.09
CA THR A 18 1.36 -22.39 0.77
C THR A 18 2.17 -21.11 0.89
N VAL A 19 1.74 -20.19 1.75
CA VAL A 19 2.45 -18.94 2.09
C VAL A 19 3.86 -19.23 2.59
N GLU A 20 4.02 -20.13 3.56
CA GLU A 20 5.32 -20.51 4.13
C GLU A 20 6.27 -21.12 3.09
N ARG A 21 5.73 -21.88 2.13
CA ARG A 21 6.52 -22.45 1.04
C ARG A 21 6.96 -21.42 0.02
N VAL A 22 6.13 -20.43 -0.27
CA VAL A 22 6.49 -19.34 -1.19
C VAL A 22 7.54 -18.43 -0.55
N LEU A 23 7.41 -18.16 0.75
CA LEU A 23 8.35 -17.34 1.50
C LEU A 23 9.68 -18.02 1.79
N ASP A 24 9.77 -19.34 1.62
CA ASP A 24 10.92 -20.17 2.00
C ASP A 24 11.45 -19.81 3.40
N VAL A 25 10.65 -20.14 4.42
CA VAL A 25 10.95 -19.82 5.82
C VAL A 25 12.33 -20.30 6.26
N ASP A 26 12.84 -21.39 5.69
CA ASP A 26 14.17 -21.91 5.98
C ASP A 26 15.27 -21.02 5.36
N GLU A 27 15.10 -20.56 4.12
CA GLU A 27 15.98 -19.56 3.51
C GLU A 27 15.93 -18.23 4.27
N LEU A 28 14.75 -17.76 4.70
CA LEU A 28 14.62 -16.56 5.53
C LEU A 28 15.41 -16.68 6.83
N ARG A 29 15.31 -17.80 7.54
CA ARG A 29 16.10 -18.06 8.76
C ARG A 29 17.60 -18.07 8.49
N ALA A 30 18.03 -18.70 7.40
CA ALA A 30 19.43 -18.72 6.99
C ALA A 30 19.94 -17.31 6.64
N ARG A 31 19.11 -16.49 5.98
CA ARG A 31 19.42 -15.10 5.63
C ARG A 31 19.57 -14.25 6.89
N ILE A 32 18.65 -14.39 7.85
CA ILE A 32 18.73 -13.69 9.15
C ILE A 32 20.04 -14.05 9.85
N ALA A 33 20.37 -15.33 9.97
CA ALA A 33 21.61 -15.76 10.64
C ALA A 33 22.87 -15.16 9.96
N LYS A 34 22.86 -15.04 8.63
CA LYS A 34 23.94 -14.39 7.89
C LYS A 34 23.99 -12.88 8.18
N LEU A 35 22.87 -12.18 8.10
CA LEU A 35 22.79 -10.74 8.35
C LEU A 35 23.12 -10.40 9.81
N GLU A 36 22.75 -11.24 10.78
CA GLU A 36 23.15 -11.12 12.18
C GLU A 36 24.67 -11.26 12.36
N HIS A 37 25.29 -12.18 11.63
CA HIS A 37 26.75 -12.32 11.62
C HIS A 37 27.45 -11.10 11.04
N GLU A 38 26.94 -10.56 9.92
CA GLU A 38 27.44 -9.31 9.32
C GLU A 38 27.24 -8.11 10.27
N ALA A 39 26.08 -8.02 10.93
CA ALA A 39 25.76 -6.98 11.92
C ALA A 39 26.64 -7.04 13.17
N ALA A 40 27.19 -8.22 13.50
CA ALA A 40 28.08 -8.42 14.63
C ALA A 40 29.53 -7.99 14.35
N ASP A 41 29.91 -7.70 13.10
CA ASP A 41 31.26 -7.22 12.76
C ASP A 41 31.46 -5.79 13.30
N PRO A 42 32.43 -5.54 14.20
CA PRO A 42 32.73 -4.21 14.70
C PRO A 42 33.11 -3.19 13.62
N LYS A 43 33.55 -3.66 12.44
CA LYS A 43 33.92 -2.82 11.29
C LYS A 43 32.77 -2.45 10.38
N LEU A 44 31.57 -2.98 10.60
CA LEU A 44 30.42 -2.67 9.75
C LEU A 44 30.18 -1.16 9.64
N TRP A 45 30.38 -0.44 10.75
CA TRP A 45 30.18 1.01 10.83
C TRP A 45 31.30 1.85 10.20
N ASP A 46 32.38 1.23 9.70
CA ASP A 46 33.39 1.93 8.89
C ASP A 46 32.80 2.36 7.54
N ASP A 47 31.74 1.69 7.08
CA ASP A 47 30.92 2.07 5.92
C ASP A 47 29.46 2.26 6.37
N GLN A 48 29.08 3.52 6.59
CA GLN A 48 27.75 3.89 7.07
C GLN A 48 26.63 3.45 6.11
N VAL A 49 26.88 3.47 4.80
CA VAL A 49 25.90 3.06 3.78
C VAL A 49 25.66 1.56 3.87
N ASN A 50 26.73 0.78 3.97
CA ASN A 50 26.63 -0.67 4.13
C ASN A 50 25.99 -1.05 5.48
N ALA A 51 26.34 -0.35 6.57
CA ALA A 51 25.73 -0.58 7.87
C ALA A 51 24.21 -0.36 7.85
N GLN A 52 23.75 0.74 7.25
CA GLN A 52 22.33 1.04 7.12
C GLN A 52 21.61 0.01 6.25
N ARG A 53 22.24 -0.46 5.16
CA ARG A 53 21.70 -1.52 4.30
C ARG A 53 21.52 -2.83 5.08
N VAL A 54 22.58 -3.32 5.73
CA VAL A 54 22.56 -4.61 6.46
C VAL A 54 21.55 -4.60 7.61
N THR A 55 21.53 -3.52 8.40
CA THR A 55 20.62 -3.39 9.55
C THR A 55 19.16 -3.24 9.14
N SER A 56 18.89 -2.46 8.08
CA SER A 56 17.54 -2.34 7.51
C SER A 56 17.04 -3.67 6.95
N GLU A 57 17.89 -4.36 6.18
CA GLU A 57 17.57 -5.67 5.60
C GLU A 57 17.30 -6.70 6.72
N LEU A 58 18.15 -6.75 7.74
CA LEU A 58 17.98 -7.65 8.89
C LEU A 58 16.64 -7.40 9.60
N SER A 59 16.32 -6.13 9.88
CA SER A 59 15.05 -5.77 10.52
C SER A 59 13.84 -6.14 9.67
N HIS A 60 13.94 -6.01 8.34
CA HIS A 60 12.88 -6.38 7.42
C HIS A 60 12.63 -7.89 7.43
N THR A 61 13.68 -8.69 7.19
CA THR A 61 13.60 -10.15 7.14
C THR A 61 13.15 -10.75 8.48
N GLN A 62 13.66 -10.23 9.61
CA GLN A 62 13.18 -10.64 10.94
C GLN A 62 11.72 -10.25 11.18
N GLY A 63 11.26 -9.13 10.63
CA GLY A 63 9.86 -8.71 10.71
C GLY A 63 8.94 -9.65 9.93
N GLU A 64 9.38 -10.10 8.77
CA GLU A 64 8.65 -11.05 7.93
C GLU A 64 8.54 -12.43 8.57
N LEU A 65 9.67 -12.99 9.04
CA LEU A 65 9.68 -14.28 9.73
C LEU A 65 8.76 -14.26 10.95
N ARG A 66 8.84 -13.21 11.79
CA ARG A 66 7.99 -13.07 12.98
C ARG A 66 6.50 -13.02 12.64
N ARG A 67 6.10 -12.40 11.53
CA ARG A 67 4.70 -12.34 11.12
C ARG A 67 4.16 -13.73 10.79
N VAL A 68 4.90 -14.50 9.99
CA VAL A 68 4.49 -15.84 9.58
C VAL A 68 4.45 -16.79 10.77
N GLU A 69 5.49 -16.78 11.61
CA GLU A 69 5.55 -17.61 12.82
C GLU A 69 4.44 -17.27 13.82
N ALA A 70 4.06 -15.99 13.94
CA ALA A 70 2.95 -15.58 14.79
C ALA A 70 1.59 -16.09 14.26
N LEU A 71 1.38 -16.04 12.94
CA LEU A 71 0.17 -16.61 12.32
C LEU A 71 0.09 -18.12 12.52
N ARG A 72 1.22 -18.82 12.36
CA ARG A 72 1.32 -20.25 12.59
C ARG A 72 0.97 -20.62 14.03
N SER A 73 1.58 -19.94 15.01
CA SER A 73 1.28 -20.17 16.43
C SER A 73 -0.19 -19.95 16.75
N ARG A 74 -0.76 -18.82 16.30
CA ARG A 74 -2.18 -18.50 16.54
C ARG A 74 -3.11 -19.53 15.91
N LEU A 75 -2.80 -20.01 14.70
CA LEU A 75 -3.58 -21.05 14.03
C LEU A 75 -3.50 -22.39 14.77
N ASP A 76 -2.32 -22.76 15.28
CA ASP A 76 -2.10 -23.99 16.05
C ASP A 76 -2.79 -23.94 17.44
N ASP A 77 -2.88 -22.75 18.04
CA ASP A 77 -3.57 -22.51 19.32
C ASP A 77 -5.11 -22.49 19.17
N LEU A 78 -5.62 -22.20 17.98
CA LEU A 78 -7.07 -22.02 17.75
C LEU A 78 -7.92 -23.29 18.06
N PRO A 79 -7.51 -24.52 17.70
CA PRO A 79 -8.19 -25.73 18.17
C PRO A 79 -8.24 -25.87 19.70
N VAL A 80 -7.19 -25.43 20.40
CA VAL A 80 -7.11 -25.47 21.87
C VAL A 80 -8.09 -24.47 22.47
N LEU A 81 -8.23 -23.28 21.89
CA LEU A 81 -9.23 -22.30 22.31
C LEU A 81 -10.65 -22.88 22.21
N TYR A 82 -10.97 -23.57 21.11
CA TYR A 82 -12.27 -24.23 20.96
C TYR A 82 -12.47 -25.43 21.89
N GLU A 83 -11.40 -26.13 22.27
CA GLU A 83 -11.46 -27.21 23.26
C GLU A 83 -11.80 -26.63 24.64
N LEU A 84 -11.05 -25.62 25.10
CA LEU A 84 -11.28 -24.94 26.37
C LEU A 84 -12.69 -24.36 26.46
N ALA A 85 -13.15 -23.68 25.40
CA ALA A 85 -14.50 -23.11 25.35
C ALA A 85 -15.61 -24.18 25.46
N SER A 86 -15.33 -25.42 25.02
CA SER A 86 -16.28 -26.53 25.12
C SER A 86 -16.29 -27.24 26.47
N GLU A 87 -15.23 -27.09 27.26
CA GLU A 87 -15.14 -27.59 28.63
C GLU A 87 -15.88 -26.68 29.62
N GLU A 88 -15.97 -25.39 29.29
CA GLU A 88 -16.73 -24.40 30.05
C GLU A 88 -18.26 -24.53 29.79
N GLY A 89 -19.05 -24.25 30.83
CA GLY A 89 -20.50 -24.40 30.78
C GLY A 89 -21.24 -23.09 31.04
N GLY A 90 -22.45 -22.97 30.51
CA GLY A 90 -23.29 -21.79 30.73
C GLY A 90 -22.77 -20.55 29.99
N ALA A 91 -22.90 -19.37 30.60
CA ALA A 91 -22.56 -18.10 29.96
C ALA A 91 -21.05 -17.91 29.74
N GLU A 92 -20.20 -18.55 30.54
CA GLU A 92 -18.74 -18.48 30.40
C GLU A 92 -18.29 -19.21 29.12
N GLY A 93 -18.80 -20.43 28.88
CA GLY A 93 -18.52 -21.17 27.65
C GLY A 93 -19.07 -20.48 26.38
N GLU A 94 -20.22 -19.81 26.45
CA GLU A 94 -20.74 -19.04 25.32
C GLU A 94 -19.83 -17.84 24.98
N SER A 95 -19.35 -17.12 25.99
CA SER A 95 -18.36 -16.03 25.82
C SER A 95 -17.04 -16.54 25.23
N ALA A 96 -16.51 -17.66 25.75
CA ALA A 96 -15.28 -18.25 25.26
C ALA A 96 -15.39 -18.72 23.80
N LEU A 97 -16.57 -19.22 23.40
CA LEU A 97 -16.85 -19.57 22.00
C LEU A 97 -16.89 -18.34 21.08
N GLU A 98 -17.51 -17.24 21.53
CA GLU A 98 -17.54 -15.98 20.77
C GLU A 98 -16.13 -15.42 20.58
N GLU A 99 -15.27 -15.49 21.60
CA GLU A 99 -13.86 -15.08 21.51
C GLU A 99 -13.08 -15.94 20.50
N ALA A 100 -13.26 -17.26 20.53
CA ALA A 100 -12.62 -18.16 19.56
C ALA A 100 -13.10 -17.92 18.12
N ASP A 101 -14.40 -17.66 17.92
CA ASP A 101 -14.95 -17.32 16.60
C ASP A 101 -14.47 -15.95 16.08
N ALA A 102 -14.27 -14.98 16.99
CA ALA A 102 -13.65 -13.70 16.65
C ALA A 102 -12.18 -13.88 16.23
N GLU A 103 -11.42 -14.70 16.95
CA GLU A 103 -10.04 -15.01 16.61
C GLU A 103 -9.92 -15.75 15.28
N LEU A 104 -10.81 -16.71 15.00
CA LEU A 104 -10.87 -17.38 13.69
C LEU A 104 -11.12 -16.38 12.54
N THR A 105 -12.01 -15.40 12.77
CA THR A 105 -12.31 -14.36 11.77
C THR A 105 -11.12 -13.43 11.54
N ALA A 106 -10.42 -13.06 12.62
CA ALA A 106 -9.20 -12.26 12.55
C ALA A 106 -8.08 -13.01 11.83
N LEU A 107 -7.81 -14.27 12.21
CA LEU A 107 -6.82 -15.13 11.58
C LEU A 107 -7.05 -15.32 10.09
N ARG A 108 -8.32 -15.53 9.68
CA ARG A 108 -8.65 -15.61 8.25
C ARG A 108 -8.24 -14.34 7.51
N THR A 109 -8.58 -13.18 8.06
CA THR A 109 -8.26 -11.89 7.45
C THR A 109 -6.74 -11.70 7.34
N ASP A 110 -6.00 -12.05 8.40
CA ASP A 110 -4.55 -11.89 8.44
C ASP A 110 -3.82 -12.86 7.48
N ILE A 111 -4.28 -14.12 7.40
CA ILE A 111 -3.72 -15.14 6.49
C ILE A 111 -4.02 -14.76 5.03
N GLU A 112 -5.23 -14.32 4.71
CA GLU A 112 -5.58 -13.85 3.36
C GLU A 112 -4.73 -12.63 2.96
N ALA A 113 -4.53 -11.67 3.87
CA ALA A 113 -3.66 -10.53 3.63
C ALA A 113 -2.19 -10.96 3.40
N MET A 114 -1.71 -11.96 4.15
CA MET A 114 -0.37 -12.50 3.96
C MET A 114 -0.23 -13.24 2.62
N GLU A 115 -1.24 -14.03 2.24
CA GLU A 115 -1.29 -14.72 0.95
C GLU A 115 -1.19 -13.73 -0.21
N VAL A 116 -2.01 -12.67 -0.20
CA VAL A 116 -1.95 -11.62 -1.23
C VAL A 116 -0.54 -11.05 -1.34
N ARG A 117 0.10 -10.71 -0.21
CA ARG A 117 1.47 -10.17 -0.21
C ARG A 117 2.49 -11.15 -0.80
N THR A 118 2.35 -12.45 -0.56
CA THR A 118 3.25 -13.45 -1.18
C THR A 118 3.05 -13.60 -2.69
N LEU A 119 1.86 -13.24 -3.20
CA LEU A 119 1.59 -13.25 -4.64
C LEU A 119 2.17 -12.02 -5.37
N LEU A 120 2.38 -10.92 -4.63
CA LEU A 120 2.96 -9.68 -5.13
C LEU A 120 4.49 -9.82 -5.29
N SER A 121 4.91 -10.30 -6.45
CA SER A 121 6.31 -10.63 -6.79
C SER A 121 6.93 -9.72 -7.87
N GLY A 122 6.25 -8.63 -8.22
CA GLY A 122 6.76 -7.62 -9.14
C GLY A 122 7.93 -6.83 -8.55
N GLU A 123 8.82 -6.33 -9.41
CA GLU A 123 10.06 -5.60 -9.03
C GLU A 123 9.79 -4.41 -8.09
N TYR A 124 8.64 -3.77 -8.23
CA TYR A 124 8.27 -2.58 -7.46
C TYR A 124 7.13 -2.83 -6.48
N ASP A 125 6.64 -4.07 -6.36
CA ASP A 125 5.44 -4.36 -5.58
C ASP A 125 5.58 -3.95 -4.13
N GLU A 126 6.75 -4.16 -3.54
CA GLU A 126 7.09 -3.81 -2.15
C GLU A 126 7.07 -2.29 -1.88
N ARG A 127 7.14 -1.46 -2.92
CA ARG A 127 7.28 -0.01 -2.78
C ARG A 127 5.97 0.67 -2.37
N GLU A 128 6.12 1.88 -1.87
CA GLU A 128 5.00 2.78 -1.61
C GLU A 128 4.31 3.17 -2.93
N ALA A 129 3.05 3.58 -2.85
CA ALA A 129 2.26 3.96 -4.02
C ALA A 129 2.08 5.47 -4.11
N LEU A 130 2.36 6.03 -5.28
CA LEU A 130 1.93 7.37 -5.67
C LEU A 130 0.69 7.23 -6.55
N VAL A 131 -0.43 7.78 -6.10
CA VAL A 131 -1.71 7.72 -6.80
C VAL A 131 -2.06 9.11 -7.34
N THR A 132 -2.31 9.19 -8.64
CA THR A 132 -2.82 10.38 -9.31
C THR A 132 -4.19 10.09 -9.89
N ILE A 133 -5.18 10.90 -9.51
CA ILE A 133 -6.54 10.80 -10.04
C ILE A 133 -6.78 12.02 -10.93
N ARG A 134 -7.35 11.80 -12.12
CA ARG A 134 -7.70 12.87 -13.07
C ARG A 134 -9.14 12.74 -13.52
N SER A 135 -9.88 13.86 -13.52
CA SER A 135 -11.23 13.89 -14.08
C SER A 135 -11.18 13.72 -15.59
N GLY A 136 -11.97 12.80 -16.13
CA GLY A 136 -12.07 12.54 -17.57
C GLY A 136 -13.26 13.23 -18.22
N ALA A 137 -13.85 12.56 -19.21
CA ALA A 137 -15.05 13.06 -19.89
C ALA A 137 -16.27 13.03 -18.95
N GLY A 138 -17.06 14.11 -18.97
CA GLY A 138 -18.28 14.25 -18.16
C GLY A 138 -18.44 15.62 -17.47
N GLY A 139 -17.48 16.53 -17.63
CA GLY A 139 -17.57 17.89 -17.10
C GLY A 139 -17.62 17.90 -15.56
N VAL A 140 -18.57 18.65 -15.00
CA VAL A 140 -18.73 18.82 -13.54
C VAL A 140 -18.99 17.49 -12.83
N ASP A 141 -19.78 16.59 -13.43
CA ASP A 141 -19.99 15.25 -12.87
C ASP A 141 -18.73 14.38 -12.87
N ALA A 142 -17.82 14.59 -13.83
CA ALA A 142 -16.54 13.87 -13.85
C ALA A 142 -15.58 14.42 -12.80
N ALA A 143 -15.59 15.73 -12.57
CA ALA A 143 -14.80 16.35 -11.50
C ALA A 143 -15.29 15.90 -10.10
N ASP A 144 -16.60 15.90 -9.87
CA ASP A 144 -17.18 15.38 -8.62
C ASP A 144 -16.89 13.88 -8.44
N TRP A 145 -16.94 13.10 -9.53
CA TRP A 145 -16.56 11.69 -9.47
C TRP A 145 -15.09 11.47 -9.11
N ALA A 146 -14.18 12.28 -9.67
CA ALA A 146 -12.77 12.22 -9.31
C ALA A 146 -12.54 12.53 -7.81
N GLU A 147 -13.28 13.50 -7.24
CA GLU A 147 -13.20 13.82 -5.81
C GLU A 147 -13.74 12.67 -4.95
N MET A 148 -14.86 12.06 -5.38
CA MET A 148 -15.41 10.88 -4.72
C MET A 148 -14.41 9.71 -4.69
N LEU A 149 -13.69 9.47 -5.79
CA LEU A 149 -12.64 8.45 -5.86
C LEU A 149 -11.47 8.76 -4.95
N MET A 150 -10.96 10.00 -4.95
CA MET A 150 -9.91 10.40 -4.01
C MET A 150 -10.33 10.11 -2.57
N ARG A 151 -11.53 10.52 -2.18
CA ARG A 151 -12.05 10.25 -0.83
C ARG A 151 -12.22 8.76 -0.55
N MET A 152 -12.55 7.95 -1.56
CA MET A 152 -12.64 6.49 -1.42
C MET A 152 -11.28 5.89 -1.08
N TYR A 153 -10.23 6.22 -1.85
CA TYR A 153 -8.88 5.69 -1.60
C TYR A 153 -8.27 6.19 -0.29
N VAL A 154 -8.46 7.48 0.05
CA VAL A 154 -7.99 8.03 1.33
C VAL A 154 -8.64 7.29 2.50
N ARG A 155 -9.97 7.07 2.46
CA ARG A 155 -10.66 6.32 3.53
C ARG A 155 -10.27 4.85 3.58
N TRP A 156 -10.03 4.22 2.42
CA TRP A 156 -9.52 2.86 2.38
C TRP A 156 -8.17 2.78 3.09
N ALA A 157 -7.25 3.71 2.81
CA ALA A 157 -5.95 3.77 3.47
C ALA A 157 -6.08 4.02 4.98
N GLU A 158 -6.93 4.97 5.41
CA GLU A 158 -7.21 5.24 6.83
C GLU A 158 -7.77 4.01 7.57
N GLN A 159 -8.68 3.25 6.95
CA GLN A 159 -9.24 2.03 7.54
C GLN A 159 -8.19 0.93 7.75
N HIS A 160 -7.17 0.88 6.90
CA HIS A 160 -6.04 -0.04 7.05
C HIS A 160 -4.90 0.54 7.90
N GLY A 161 -5.05 1.76 8.42
CA GLY A 161 -4.02 2.44 9.20
C GLY A 161 -2.79 2.87 8.37
N TYR A 162 -2.95 2.99 7.06
CA TYR A 162 -1.86 3.39 6.16
C TYR A 162 -1.69 4.91 6.15
N PRO A 163 -0.49 5.44 6.40
CA PRO A 163 -0.23 6.87 6.30
C PRO A 163 -0.43 7.37 4.86
N VAL A 164 -1.15 8.49 4.71
CA VAL A 164 -1.40 9.13 3.41
C VAL A 164 -0.86 10.56 3.44
N GLU A 165 -0.10 10.92 2.42
CA GLU A 165 0.36 12.29 2.17
C GLU A 165 -0.26 12.83 0.88
N VAL A 166 -1.00 13.93 0.96
CA VAL A 166 -1.58 14.58 -0.23
C VAL A 166 -0.62 15.68 -0.71
N PHE A 167 -0.09 15.55 -1.93
CA PHE A 167 0.88 16.49 -2.49
C PHE A 167 0.23 17.67 -3.20
N ASP A 168 -0.76 17.39 -4.05
CA ASP A 168 -1.43 18.40 -4.86
C ASP A 168 -2.90 18.06 -5.06
N THR A 169 -3.72 19.11 -5.15
CA THR A 169 -5.15 19.01 -5.46
C THR A 169 -5.56 20.22 -6.29
N SER A 170 -5.92 19.96 -7.55
CA SER A 170 -6.47 20.97 -8.45
C SER A 170 -8.00 20.90 -8.43
N TYR A 171 -8.65 21.88 -7.82
CA TYR A 171 -10.11 21.99 -7.80
C TYR A 171 -10.69 22.39 -9.17
N ALA A 172 -11.91 21.92 -9.45
CA ALA A 172 -12.69 22.39 -10.59
C ALA A 172 -13.45 23.68 -10.26
N GLU A 173 -14.00 24.36 -11.28
CA GLU A 173 -14.64 25.68 -11.10
C GLU A 173 -15.98 25.61 -10.35
N GLU A 174 -16.79 24.57 -10.59
CA GLU A 174 -18.11 24.43 -9.97
C GLU A 174 -18.10 23.42 -8.80
N ALA A 175 -17.68 22.18 -9.05
CA ALA A 175 -17.64 21.12 -8.04
C ALA A 175 -16.58 20.07 -8.39
N GLY A 176 -16.03 19.40 -7.38
CA GLY A 176 -15.06 18.34 -7.58
C GLY A 176 -13.64 18.81 -7.81
N ILE A 177 -12.82 17.87 -8.29
CA ILE A 177 -11.40 18.08 -8.60
C ILE A 177 -11.11 17.76 -10.07
N LYS A 178 -10.22 18.52 -10.67
CA LYS A 178 -9.61 18.18 -11.98
C LYS A 178 -8.55 17.10 -11.80
N SER A 179 -7.76 17.21 -10.75
CA SER A 179 -6.77 16.21 -10.38
C SER A 179 -6.40 16.25 -8.90
N ALA A 180 -5.94 15.13 -8.36
CA ALA A 180 -5.25 15.06 -7.08
C ALA A 180 -4.13 14.03 -7.13
N THR A 181 -3.03 14.29 -6.42
CA THR A 181 -1.91 13.37 -6.27
C THR A 181 -1.61 13.17 -4.79
N PHE A 182 -1.52 11.91 -4.36
CA PHE A 182 -1.22 11.53 -2.99
C PHE A 182 -0.37 10.27 -2.94
N ALA A 183 0.47 10.13 -1.92
CA ALA A 183 1.20 8.90 -1.61
C ALA A 183 0.55 8.12 -0.47
N VAL A 184 0.67 6.80 -0.54
CA VAL A 184 0.34 5.87 0.55
C VAL A 184 1.64 5.22 1.03
N HIS A 185 2.07 5.58 2.23
CA HIS A 185 3.35 5.18 2.81
C HIS A 185 3.24 3.87 3.60
N THR A 186 3.07 2.78 2.87
CA THR A 186 3.13 1.43 3.47
C THR A 186 3.86 0.47 2.52
N PRO A 187 4.62 -0.50 3.04
CA PRO A 187 5.15 -1.58 2.22
C PRO A 187 4.03 -2.29 1.47
N PHE A 188 4.29 -2.68 0.23
CA PHE A 188 3.33 -3.33 -0.66
C PHE A 188 2.14 -2.46 -1.12
N ALA A 189 2.17 -1.14 -0.87
CA ALA A 189 1.12 -0.25 -1.33
C ALA A 189 1.01 -0.26 -2.85
N TYR A 190 2.14 -0.21 -3.57
CA TYR A 190 2.14 -0.21 -5.03
C TYR A 190 1.59 -1.52 -5.57
N GLY A 191 2.10 -2.67 -5.13
CA GLY A 191 1.60 -3.97 -5.59
C GLY A 191 0.09 -4.09 -5.39
N THR A 192 -0.42 -3.63 -4.24
CA THR A 192 -1.86 -3.67 -3.92
C THR A 192 -2.69 -2.72 -4.78
N LEU A 193 -2.24 -1.49 -5.01
CA LEU A 193 -3.00 -0.47 -5.73
C LEU A 193 -2.75 -0.51 -7.25
N SER A 194 -1.73 -1.21 -7.73
CA SER A 194 -1.39 -1.29 -9.16
C SER A 194 -2.56 -1.83 -10.01
N VAL A 195 -3.34 -2.76 -9.44
CA VAL A 195 -4.52 -3.34 -10.10
C VAL A 195 -5.70 -2.37 -10.23
N GLU A 196 -5.68 -1.28 -9.47
CA GLU A 196 -6.69 -0.21 -9.51
C GLU A 196 -6.44 0.80 -10.64
N GLN A 197 -5.30 0.70 -11.31
CA GLN A 197 -4.92 1.58 -12.41
C GLN A 197 -5.89 1.44 -13.59
N GLY A 198 -6.36 2.59 -14.10
CA GLY A 198 -7.18 2.66 -15.30
C GLY A 198 -8.33 3.64 -15.19
N THR A 199 -9.30 3.50 -16.09
CA THR A 199 -10.47 4.38 -16.15
C THR A 199 -11.64 3.83 -15.35
N HIS A 200 -12.07 4.59 -14.35
CA HIS A 200 -13.21 4.30 -13.49
C HIS A 200 -14.45 5.02 -14.00
N ARG A 201 -15.52 4.27 -14.25
CA ARG A 201 -16.77 4.77 -14.84
C ARG A 201 -17.89 4.86 -13.81
N LEU A 202 -18.50 6.03 -13.70
CA LEU A 202 -19.71 6.24 -12.89
C LEU A 202 -20.92 6.48 -13.79
N VAL A 203 -22.04 5.81 -13.49
CA VAL A 203 -23.34 6.06 -14.14
C VAL A 203 -24.36 6.37 -13.05
N ARG A 204 -24.79 7.62 -12.96
CA ARG A 204 -25.76 8.09 -11.95
C ARG A 204 -26.71 9.14 -12.51
N ILE A 205 -27.75 9.48 -11.75
CA ILE A 205 -28.51 10.71 -11.99
C ILE A 205 -27.65 11.87 -11.47
N SER A 206 -27.32 12.81 -12.34
CA SER A 206 -26.47 13.94 -11.97
C SER A 206 -27.21 14.90 -11.05
N PRO A 207 -26.61 15.32 -9.91
CA PRO A 207 -27.15 16.41 -9.11
C PRO A 207 -26.95 17.79 -9.74
N PHE A 208 -26.12 17.88 -10.80
CA PHE A 208 -25.78 19.11 -11.51
C PHE A 208 -26.59 19.29 -12.82
N ASP A 209 -27.25 18.25 -13.31
CA ASP A 209 -28.14 18.34 -14.49
C ASP A 209 -29.55 18.76 -14.08
N ASN A 210 -29.99 19.93 -14.53
CA ASN A 210 -31.33 20.48 -14.26
C ASN A 210 -32.50 19.60 -14.75
N GLN A 211 -32.25 18.61 -15.61
CA GLN A 211 -33.26 17.70 -16.15
C GLN A 211 -33.22 16.32 -15.47
N SER A 212 -32.39 16.13 -14.44
CA SER A 212 -32.22 14.87 -13.71
C SER A 212 -31.94 13.68 -14.64
N ARG A 213 -31.20 13.90 -15.73
CA ARG A 213 -30.86 12.82 -16.66
C ARG A 213 -29.75 11.96 -16.06
N ARG A 214 -29.77 10.69 -16.48
CA ARG A 214 -28.69 9.76 -16.19
C ARG A 214 -27.46 10.19 -16.99
N GLN A 215 -26.40 10.58 -16.29
CA GLN A 215 -25.11 10.93 -16.88
C GLN A 215 -24.12 9.78 -16.74
N THR A 216 -23.15 9.75 -17.63
CA THR A 216 -21.99 8.85 -17.55
C THR A 216 -20.73 9.70 -17.43
N SER A 217 -19.95 9.44 -16.40
CA SER A 217 -18.71 10.17 -16.10
C SER A 217 -17.54 9.20 -15.99
N PHE A 218 -16.35 9.71 -16.29
CA PHE A 218 -15.11 8.95 -16.22
C PHE A 218 -14.07 9.70 -15.39
N ALA A 219 -13.27 8.96 -14.65
CA ALA A 219 -12.07 9.45 -13.99
C ALA A 219 -10.94 8.42 -14.21
N GLU A 220 -9.73 8.88 -14.40
CA GLU A 220 -8.55 8.05 -14.56
C GLU A 220 -7.80 7.98 -13.24
N VAL A 221 -7.42 6.77 -12.84
CA VAL A 221 -6.55 6.50 -11.70
C VAL A 221 -5.23 5.97 -12.25
N GLU A 222 -4.16 6.69 -11.98
CA GLU A 222 -2.79 6.31 -12.30
C GLU A 222 -2.07 5.97 -10.99
N VAL A 223 -1.40 4.81 -10.96
CA VAL A 223 -0.67 4.34 -9.79
C VAL A 223 0.76 4.06 -10.20
N LEU A 224 1.70 4.69 -9.52
CA LEU A 224 3.14 4.57 -9.78
C LEU A 224 3.85 4.16 -8.49
N PRO A 225 4.94 3.38 -8.56
CA PRO A 225 5.74 3.10 -7.38
C PRO A 225 6.53 4.36 -7.00
N VAL A 226 6.64 4.66 -5.71
CA VAL A 226 7.56 5.70 -5.24
C VAL A 226 8.98 5.18 -5.45
N VAL A 227 9.74 5.89 -6.28
CA VAL A 227 11.15 5.58 -6.54
C VAL A 227 12.04 6.57 -5.81
N GLU A 228 13.15 6.07 -5.25
CA GLU A 228 14.17 6.95 -4.68
C GLU A 228 14.65 7.93 -5.74
N THR A 229 14.74 9.19 -5.35
CA THR A 229 15.30 10.23 -6.20
C THR A 229 16.79 9.94 -6.36
N THR A 230 17.25 9.68 -7.58
CA THR A 230 18.69 9.62 -7.83
C THR A 230 19.22 11.04 -7.67
N ASP A 231 20.05 11.27 -6.65
CA ASP A 231 20.56 12.60 -6.29
C ASP A 231 21.38 13.27 -7.39
N HIS A 232 21.78 12.52 -8.43
CA HIS A 232 22.56 13.03 -9.55
C HIS A 232 22.30 12.26 -10.84
N ILE A 233 21.68 12.91 -11.83
CA ILE A 233 21.80 12.52 -13.23
C ILE A 233 22.70 13.57 -13.87
N ASP A 234 23.97 13.23 -14.07
CA ASP A 234 24.90 14.04 -14.85
C ASP A 234 24.38 14.11 -16.28
N ILE A 235 23.77 15.24 -16.66
CA ILE A 235 23.47 15.53 -18.06
C ILE A 235 24.75 16.13 -18.65
N PRO A 236 25.39 15.49 -19.63
CA PRO A 236 26.56 16.05 -20.29
C PRO A 236 26.23 17.44 -20.85
N GLU A 237 27.12 18.42 -20.67
CA GLU A 237 26.92 19.78 -21.21
C GLU A 237 26.70 19.79 -22.74
N THR A 238 27.18 18.75 -23.44
CA THR A 238 26.95 18.56 -24.88
C THR A 238 25.49 18.33 -25.26
N ASP A 239 24.69 17.85 -24.32
CA ASP A 239 23.28 17.53 -24.51
C ASP A 239 22.37 18.69 -24.04
N LEU A 240 22.96 19.73 -23.44
CA LEU A 240 22.27 20.95 -23.04
C LEU A 240 22.34 22.00 -24.15
N ARG A 241 21.17 22.46 -24.59
CA ARG A 241 21.07 23.71 -25.36
C ARG A 241 20.65 24.83 -24.43
N VAL A 242 21.61 25.70 -24.11
CA VAL A 242 21.38 26.88 -23.28
C VAL A 242 21.24 28.10 -24.18
N ASP A 243 20.02 28.62 -24.28
CA ASP A 243 19.73 29.88 -24.97
C ASP A 243 19.49 30.99 -23.92
N VAL A 244 20.15 32.14 -24.08
CA VAL A 244 20.00 33.30 -23.20
C VAL A 244 19.04 34.31 -23.86
N TYR A 245 18.00 34.73 -23.14
CA TYR A 245 17.03 35.71 -23.62
C TYR A 245 16.87 36.84 -22.61
N ARG A 246 16.51 38.03 -23.12
CA ARG A 246 16.23 39.20 -22.29
C ARG A 246 14.88 39.09 -21.60
N SER A 247 14.87 39.38 -20.31
CA SER A 247 13.66 39.37 -19.46
C SER A 247 12.65 40.42 -19.95
N SER A 248 11.40 40.01 -20.20
CA SER A 248 10.34 40.88 -20.77
C SER A 248 9.50 41.64 -19.73
N GLY A 249 10.00 41.79 -18.49
CA GLY A 249 9.28 42.43 -17.39
C GLY A 249 9.48 43.96 -17.34
N PRO A 250 8.54 44.73 -16.76
CA PRO A 250 8.72 46.17 -16.57
C PRO A 250 9.77 46.44 -15.48
N GLY A 251 11.01 46.70 -15.90
CA GLY A 251 12.09 47.14 -15.03
C GLY A 251 13.01 48.15 -15.71
N GLY A 252 13.83 48.83 -14.91
CA GLY A 252 14.67 49.95 -15.35
C GLY A 252 15.76 49.58 -16.37
N GLN A 253 16.61 50.55 -16.71
CA GLN A 253 17.61 50.44 -17.79
C GLN A 253 18.54 49.20 -17.71
N SER A 254 18.71 48.56 -16.56
CA SER A 254 19.51 47.31 -16.47
C SER A 254 18.83 46.08 -17.09
N VAL A 255 17.50 46.10 -17.28
CA VAL A 255 16.71 44.97 -17.83
C VAL A 255 16.90 44.80 -19.34
N ASN A 256 17.32 45.85 -20.05
CA ASN A 256 17.53 45.82 -21.50
C ASN A 256 19.01 45.85 -21.92
N THR A 257 19.94 45.92 -20.95
CA THR A 257 21.38 46.15 -21.22
C THR A 257 22.29 45.05 -20.68
N THR A 258 21.74 44.02 -20.05
CA THR A 258 22.49 42.88 -19.51
C THR A 258 21.89 41.61 -20.12
N ASP A 259 22.73 40.80 -20.75
CA ASP A 259 22.41 39.45 -21.20
C ASP A 259 22.71 38.44 -20.08
#